data_AF-A0A151UJ25-F1
#
_entry.id   AF-A0A151UJ25-F1
#
_cell.length_a   1.000
_cell.length_b   1.000
_cell.length_c   1.000
_cell.angle_alpha   90.00
_cell.angle_beta   90.00
_cell.angle_gamma   90.00
#
_symmetry.space_group_name_H-M   'P 1'
#
loop_
_entity.id
_entity.type
_entity.pdbx_description
1 polymer ?
#
loop_
_entity_poly.entity_id
_entity_poly.type
_entity_poly.pdbx_seq_one_letter_code
_entity_poly.pdbx_strand_id
1 'polypeptide(L)'
;GYARELDTLLPLLAESQIPVIALTGNLSSLLARGAACVLNISVEREACPIGLAPTSSAVNTLMMGDALAMALMRHRGFGPEQFARSHPGGSLGVQLLNRVHHMMRRGDRIPRIAIQGTVMDAM
;
A
#
# COMPACT_ATOMS: atom_id res chain seq x y z
N GLY A 1 -3.28 -9.13 -21.49
CA GLY A 1 -1.86 -8.82 -21.72
C GLY A 1 -1.55 -8.54 -23.18
N TYR A 2 -2.39 -7.77 -23.88
CA TYR A 2 -2.21 -7.39 -25.29
C TYR A 2 -2.49 -5.90 -25.53
N ALA A 3 -2.39 -5.08 -24.48
CA ALA A 3 -2.47 -3.63 -24.66
C ALA A 3 -1.36 -3.21 -25.63
N ARG A 4 -1.67 -2.37 -26.62
CA ARG A 4 -0.77 -2.03 -27.72
C ARG A 4 0.51 -1.35 -27.22
N GLU A 5 0.40 -0.64 -26.11
CA GLU A 5 1.51 -0.01 -25.40
C GLU A 5 2.60 -1.03 -25.00
N LEU A 6 2.24 -2.30 -24.79
CA LEU A 6 3.18 -3.36 -24.44
C LEU A 6 4.13 -3.71 -25.59
N ASP A 7 3.72 -3.52 -26.85
CA ASP A 7 4.57 -3.75 -28.01
C ASP A 7 5.81 -2.84 -27.97
N THR A 8 5.65 -1.63 -27.42
CA THR A 8 6.75 -0.66 -27.27
C THR A 8 7.44 -0.80 -25.91
N LEU A 9 6.69 -1.01 -24.83
CA LEU A 9 7.25 -1.01 -23.47
C LEU A 9 8.09 -2.25 -23.16
N LEU A 10 7.65 -3.44 -23.56
CA LEU A 10 8.34 -4.69 -23.18
C LEU A 10 9.75 -4.80 -23.79
N PRO A 11 9.98 -4.47 -25.08
CA PRO A 11 11.33 -4.45 -25.63
C PRO A 11 12.26 -3.47 -24.89
N LEU A 12 11.79 -2.25 -24.58
CA LEU A 12 12.60 -1.25 -23.88
C LEU A 12 12.99 -1.70 -22.46
N LEU A 13 12.07 -2.33 -21.74
CA LEU A 13 12.35 -2.91 -20.42
C LEU A 13 13.34 -4.06 -20.50
N ALA A 14 13.22 -4.91 -21.53
CA ALA A 14 14.14 -6.02 -21.77
C ALA A 14 15.56 -5.54 -22.14
N GLU A 15 15.69 -4.55 -23.03
CA GLU A 15 16.96 -3.90 -23.37
C GLU A 15 17.63 -3.26 -22.15
N SER A 16 16.82 -2.69 -21.26
CA SER A 16 17.28 -2.10 -20.00
C SER A 16 17.55 -3.13 -18.90
N GLN A 17 17.40 -4.43 -19.19
CA GLN A 17 17.54 -5.54 -18.24
C GLN A 17 16.65 -5.40 -16.99
N ILE A 18 15.49 -4.76 -17.13
CA ILE A 18 14.53 -4.57 -16.04
C ILE A 18 13.59 -5.80 -16.00
N PRO A 19 13.60 -6.60 -14.91
CA PRO A 19 12.75 -7.77 -14.83
C PRO A 19 11.27 -7.35 -14.72
N VAL A 20 10.43 -8.00 -15.52
CA VAL A 20 8.97 -7.79 -15.52
C VAL A 20 8.28 -8.96 -14.81
N ILE A 21 7.37 -8.65 -13.88
CA ILE A 21 6.42 -9.61 -13.32
C ILE A 21 5.07 -9.34 -13.95
N ALA A 22 4.52 -10.31 -14.68
CA ALA A 22 3.25 -10.18 -15.37
C ALA A 22 2.10 -10.67 -14.50
N LEU A 23 1.06 -9.85 -14.34
CA LEU A 23 -0.25 -10.28 -13.85
C LEU A 23 -1.19 -10.42 -15.05
N THR A 24 -1.43 -11.65 -15.51
CA THR A 24 -2.33 -11.86 -16.65
C THR A 24 -2.98 -13.24 -16.62
N GLY A 25 -4.24 -13.31 -17.05
CA GLY A 25 -4.94 -14.58 -17.23
C GLY A 25 -4.64 -15.31 -18.54
N ASN A 26 -3.91 -14.68 -19.47
CA ASN A 26 -3.53 -15.30 -20.73
C ASN A 26 -2.02 -15.55 -20.77
N LEU A 27 -1.65 -16.81 -20.58
CA LEU A 27 -0.26 -17.27 -20.52
C LEU A 27 0.45 -17.28 -21.89
N SER A 28 -0.29 -17.23 -22.99
CA SER A 28 0.26 -17.07 -24.34
C SER A 28 0.25 -15.61 -24.81
N SER A 29 0.07 -14.64 -23.90
CA SER A 29 0.10 -13.22 -24.23
C SER A 29 1.51 -12.67 -24.39
N LEU A 30 1.63 -11.53 -25.08
CA LEU A 30 2.92 -10.85 -25.22
C LEU A 30 3.52 -10.51 -23.85
N LEU A 31 2.69 -10.01 -22.94
CA LEU A 31 3.07 -9.73 -21.56
C LEU A 31 3.63 -10.97 -20.84
N ALA A 32 2.96 -12.11 -20.97
CA ALA A 32 3.39 -13.35 -20.32
C ALA A 32 4.73 -13.85 -20.86
N ARG A 33 4.92 -13.82 -22.19
CA ARG A 33 6.18 -14.25 -22.82
C ARG A 33 7.36 -13.34 -22.53
N GLY A 34 7.12 -12.03 -22.39
CA GLY A 34 8.15 -11.03 -22.10
C GLY A 34 8.50 -10.88 -20.62
N ALA A 35 7.83 -11.61 -19.72
CA ALA A 35 8.02 -11.48 -18.29
C ALA A 35 8.99 -12.52 -17.72
N ALA A 36 9.74 -12.13 -16.68
CA ALA A 36 10.59 -13.02 -15.92
C ALA A 36 9.78 -13.96 -15.01
N CYS A 37 8.57 -13.54 -14.62
CA CYS A 37 7.64 -14.33 -13.82
C CYS A 37 6.20 -13.98 -14.22
N VAL A 38 5.31 -14.98 -14.26
CA VAL A 38 3.89 -14.80 -14.56
C VAL A 38 3.06 -15.24 -13.37
N LEU A 39 2.26 -14.30 -12.85
CA LEU A 39 1.21 -14.57 -11.89
C LEU A 39 -0.10 -14.75 -12.67
N ASN A 40 -0.55 -16.00 -12.76
CA ASN A 40 -1.78 -16.31 -13.46
C ASN A 40 -2.99 -15.83 -12.67
N ILE A 41 -3.70 -14.84 -13.21
CA ILE A 41 -4.93 -14.29 -12.63
C ILE A 41 -6.17 -14.63 -13.47
N SER A 42 -6.12 -15.72 -14.24
CA SER A 42 -7.23 -16.19 -15.07
C SER A 42 -8.49 -16.40 -14.24
N VAL A 43 -9.64 -16.05 -14.83
CA VAL A 43 -10.97 -16.32 -14.29
C VAL A 43 -11.66 -17.33 -15.20
N GLU A 44 -12.52 -18.17 -14.62
CA GLU A 44 -13.35 -19.09 -15.40
C GLU A 44 -14.32 -18.30 -16.29
N ARG A 45 -14.92 -17.24 -15.74
CA ARG A 45 -15.82 -16.33 -16.45
C ARG A 45 -15.86 -14.95 -15.82
N GLU A 46 -16.18 -13.96 -16.64
CA GLU A 46 -16.60 -12.65 -16.14
C GLU A 46 -18.01 -12.72 -15.56
N ALA A 47 -18.26 -11.92 -14.53
CA ALA A 47 -19.59 -11.71 -13.97
C ALA A 47 -20.48 -10.85 -14.88
N CYS A 48 -19.87 -10.02 -15.74
CA CYS A 48 -20.59 -9.24 -16.74
C CYS A 48 -21.41 -10.15 -17.69
N PRO A 49 -22.75 -10.02 -17.76
CA PRO A 49 -23.59 -10.91 -18.57
C PRO A 49 -23.28 -10.89 -20.07
N ILE A 50 -22.77 -9.78 -20.57
CA ILE A 50 -22.44 -9.58 -22.00
C ILE A 50 -20.93 -9.63 -22.29
N GLY A 51 -20.10 -9.91 -21.28
CA GLY A 51 -18.66 -10.13 -21.44
C GLY A 51 -17.83 -8.90 -21.87
N LEU A 52 -18.41 -7.70 -21.91
CA LEU A 52 -17.70 -6.49 -22.33
C LEU A 52 -16.86 -5.87 -21.23
N ALA A 53 -17.35 -5.91 -19.99
CA ALA A 53 -16.70 -5.26 -18.87
C ALA A 53 -15.83 -6.24 -18.09
N PRO A 54 -14.59 -5.86 -17.74
CA PRO A 54 -13.81 -6.62 -16.77
C PRO A 54 -14.50 -6.53 -15.41
N THR A 55 -14.72 -7.68 -14.77
CA THR A 55 -15.40 -7.78 -13.47
C THR A 55 -14.60 -8.69 -12.55
N SER A 56 -14.71 -10.00 -12.72
CA SER A 56 -13.97 -11.00 -11.98
C SER A 56 -12.46 -10.82 -12.17
N SER A 57 -12.00 -10.54 -13.40
CA SER A 57 -10.56 -10.33 -13.68
C SER A 57 -10.00 -9.07 -13.04
N ALA A 58 -10.78 -8.00 -12.95
CA ALA A 58 -10.41 -6.78 -12.25
C ALA A 58 -10.26 -7.03 -10.74
N VAL A 59 -11.21 -7.77 -10.14
CA VAL A 59 -11.14 -8.17 -8.73
C VAL A 59 -9.92 -9.06 -8.47
N ASN A 60 -9.66 -10.06 -9.31
CA ASN A 60 -8.46 -10.89 -9.20
C ASN A 60 -7.17 -10.08 -9.29
N THR A 61 -7.13 -9.06 -10.15
CA THR A 61 -5.98 -8.16 -10.28
C THR A 61 -5.74 -7.38 -8.98
N LEU A 62 -6.81 -6.80 -8.41
CA LEU A 62 -6.75 -6.08 -7.14
C LEU A 62 -6.30 -7.00 -5.99
N MET A 63 -6.94 -8.17 -5.87
CA MET A 63 -6.60 -9.17 -4.84
C MET A 63 -5.16 -9.63 -4.94
N MET A 64 -4.64 -9.88 -6.15
CA MET A 64 -3.24 -10.25 -6.35
C MET A 64 -2.29 -9.12 -5.97
N GLY A 65 -2.65 -7.86 -6.27
CA GLY A 65 -1.90 -6.69 -5.83
C GLY A 65 -1.77 -6.61 -4.31
N ASP A 66 -2.88 -6.77 -3.59
CA ASP A 66 -2.90 -6.78 -2.12
C ASP A 66 -2.09 -7.95 -1.54
N ALA A 67 -2.25 -9.15 -2.12
CA ALA A 67 -1.50 -10.33 -1.70
C ALA A 67 0.02 -10.14 -1.84
N LEU A 68 0.46 -9.55 -2.94
CA LEU A 68 1.87 -9.22 -3.17
C LEU A 68 2.38 -8.16 -2.19
N ALA A 69 1.62 -7.10 -1.96
CA ALA A 69 1.97 -6.07 -1.00
C ALA A 69 2.14 -6.66 0.41
N MET A 70 1.18 -7.47 0.86
CA MET A 70 1.23 -8.13 2.17
C MET A 70 2.38 -9.13 2.28
N ALA A 71 2.65 -9.91 1.23
CA ALA A 71 3.78 -10.83 1.20
C ALA A 71 5.12 -10.08 1.30
N LEU A 72 5.28 -8.98 0.56
CA LEU A 72 6.48 -8.14 0.61
C LEU A 72 6.65 -7.43 1.95
N MET A 73 5.56 -6.92 2.53
CA MET A 73 5.58 -6.31 3.86
C MET A 73 6.09 -7.30 4.91
N ARG A 74 5.57 -8.54 4.91
CA ARG A 74 6.04 -9.59 5.82
C ARG A 74 7.51 -9.94 5.57
N HIS A 75 7.89 -10.14 4.31
CA HIS A 75 9.26 -10.50 3.95
C HIS A 75 10.28 -9.42 4.33
N ARG A 76 9.91 -8.14 4.23
CA ARG A 76 10.77 -7.00 4.60
C ARG A 76 10.68 -6.60 6.07
N GLY A 77 9.87 -7.28 6.88
CA GLY A 77 9.61 -6.87 8.26
C GLY A 77 9.02 -5.45 8.37
N PHE A 78 8.20 -5.05 7.38
CA PHE A 78 7.58 -3.73 7.35
C PHE A 78 6.48 -3.64 8.40
N GLY A 79 6.77 -2.98 9.52
CA GLY A 79 5.87 -2.86 10.67
C GLY A 79 5.29 -1.45 10.85
N PRO A 80 4.54 -1.23 11.95
CA PRO A 80 3.88 0.04 12.23
C PRO A 80 4.85 1.23 12.29
N GLU A 81 6.06 1.06 12.83
CA GLU A 81 7.03 2.14 12.93
C GLU A 81 7.57 2.56 11.55
N GLN A 82 7.86 1.61 10.65
CA GLN A 82 8.22 1.93 9.27
C GLN A 82 7.05 2.61 8.54
N PHE A 83 5.82 2.14 8.75
CA PHE A 83 4.63 2.76 8.17
C PHE A 83 4.52 4.23 8.58
N ALA A 84 4.67 4.50 9.87
CA ALA A 84 4.54 5.84 10.43
C ALA A 84 5.60 6.81 9.91
N ARG A 85 6.84 6.34 9.75
CA ARG A 85 7.96 7.13 9.19
C ARG A 85 7.78 7.44 7.71
N SER A 86 7.17 6.54 6.92
CA SER A 86 6.89 6.78 5.50
C SER A 86 5.67 7.67 5.27
N HIS A 87 4.77 7.79 6.26
CA HIS A 87 3.52 8.56 6.14
C HIS A 87 3.28 9.47 7.36
N PRO A 88 4.24 10.34 7.74
CA PRO A 88 4.21 11.04 9.02
C PRO A 88 3.05 12.04 9.15
N GLY A 89 2.57 12.59 8.04
CA GLY A 89 1.45 13.56 8.02
C GLY A 89 0.05 12.94 8.01
N GLY A 90 -0.07 11.61 7.87
CA GLY A 90 -1.36 10.92 7.90
C GLY A 90 -1.87 10.71 9.32
N SER A 91 -3.18 10.47 9.48
CA SER A 91 -3.80 10.21 10.79
C SER A 91 -3.11 9.07 11.56
N LEU A 92 -2.81 7.96 10.87
CA LEU A 92 -2.07 6.83 11.43
C LEU A 92 -0.60 7.15 11.72
N GLY A 93 0.06 7.94 10.86
CA GLY A 93 1.44 8.38 11.11
C GLY A 93 1.55 9.23 12.35
N VAL A 94 0.64 10.20 12.51
CA VAL A 94 0.53 11.00 13.73
C VAL A 94 0.25 10.10 14.93
N GLN A 95 -0.73 9.19 14.85
CA GLN A 95 -1.04 8.27 15.96
C GLN A 95 0.17 7.43 16.39
N LEU A 96 0.96 6.94 15.44
CA LEU A 96 2.09 6.05 15.70
C LEU A 96 3.38 6.79 16.12
N LEU A 97 3.57 8.03 15.68
CA LEU A 97 4.75 8.85 16.01
C LEU A 97 4.55 9.72 17.26
N ASN A 98 3.31 10.04 17.62
CA ASN A 98 3.03 10.96 18.70
C ASN A 98 3.18 10.27 20.06
N ARG A 99 4.20 10.67 20.83
CA ARG A 99 4.50 10.12 22.15
C ARG A 99 3.82 10.95 23.23
N VAL A 100 3.53 10.34 24.37
CA VAL A 100 2.92 11.02 25.54
C VAL A 100 3.60 12.35 25.85
N HIS A 101 4.93 12.37 25.83
CA HIS A 101 5.73 13.54 26.18
C HIS A 101 5.65 14.69 25.15
N HIS A 102 5.17 14.44 23.92
CA HIS A 102 4.85 15.48 22.95
C HIS A 102 3.53 16.20 23.31
N MET A 103 2.61 15.52 23.99
CA MET A 103 1.29 16.05 24.37
C MET A 103 1.25 16.61 25.80
N MET A 104 2.09 16.12 26.71
CA MET A 104 2.10 16.58 28.09
C MET A 104 2.42 18.08 28.19
N ARG A 105 1.65 18.78 29.03
CA ARG A 105 1.99 20.15 29.45
C ARG A 105 3.31 20.11 30.23
N ARG A 106 4.20 21.08 29.98
CA ARG A 106 5.53 21.19 30.59
C ARG A 106 5.79 22.60 31.10
N GLY A 107 6.69 22.72 32.08
CA GLY A 107 7.09 24.01 32.66
C GLY A 107 5.88 24.74 33.24
N ASP A 108 5.75 26.02 32.90
CA ASP A 108 4.69 26.89 33.42
C ASP A 108 3.29 26.54 32.90
N ARG A 109 3.20 25.67 31.89
CA ARG A 109 1.91 25.12 31.43
C ARG A 109 1.39 23.99 32.34
N ILE A 110 2.21 23.47 33.25
CA ILE A 110 1.75 22.53 34.25
C ILE A 110 0.83 23.30 35.20
N PRO A 111 -0.43 22.88 35.39
CA PRO A 111 -1.31 23.52 36.36
C PRO A 111 -0.72 23.32 37.75
N ARG A 112 -0.32 24.43 38.38
CA ARG A 112 0.29 24.47 39.70
C ARG A 112 -0.46 25.51 40.52
N ILE A 113 -0.76 25.16 41.76
CA ILE A 113 -1.34 26.07 42.74
C ILE A 113 -0.41 26.15 43.96
N ALA A 114 -0.40 27.30 44.63
CA ALA A 114 0.29 27.46 45.90
C ALA A 114 -0.39 26.60 46.99
N ILE A 115 0.36 26.19 48.01
CA ILE A 115 -0.17 25.39 49.13
C ILE A 115 -1.35 26.10 49.81
N GLN A 116 -1.30 27.43 49.85
CA GLN A 116 -2.35 28.29 50.40
C GLN A 116 -3.42 28.75 49.38
N GLY A 117 -3.38 28.24 48.14
CA GLY A 117 -4.35 28.64 47.11
C GLY A 117 -5.74 28.05 47.37
N THR A 118 -6.77 28.73 46.89
CA THR A 118 -8.16 28.30 47.07
C THR A 118 -8.58 27.32 45.97
N VAL A 119 -9.69 26.60 46.17
CA VAL A 119 -10.29 25.75 45.12
C VAL A 119 -10.63 26.56 43.87
N MET A 120 -11.06 27.82 44.04
CA MET A 120 -11.36 28.71 42.91
C MET A 120 -10.11 29.06 42.09
N ASP A 121 -8.92 29.07 42.68
CA ASP A 121 -7.66 29.33 41.96
C ASP A 121 -7.17 28.10 41.17
N ALA A 122 -7.72 26.92 41.44
CA ALA A 122 -7.35 25.65 40.78
C ALA A 122 -8.30 25.25 39.64
N MET A 123 -9.46 25.89 39.52
CA MET A 123 -10.46 25.68 38.47
C MET A 123 -10.11 26.46 37.21
#